data_AF-A0A1X0S5V0-F1
#
_entry.id   AF-A0A1X0S5V0-F1
#
_cell.length_a   1.000
_cell.length_b   1.000
_cell.length_c   1.000
_cell.angle_alpha   90.00
_cell.angle_beta   90.00
_cell.angle_gamma   90.00
#
_symmetry.space_group_name_H-M   'P 1'
#
loop_
_entity.id
_entity.type
_entity.pdbx_description
1 polymer ?
#
loop_
_entity_poly.entity_id
_entity_poly.type
_entity_poly.pdbx_seq_one_letter_code
_entity_poly.pdbx_strand_id
1 'polypeptide(L)'
;RDAARLNSIKASMLEKRQQCRIQRQETVARFLQPPSKNQGFQYIYIPTKARVPVGQLRSRLRQLDINNGRILDIHYPTRNVVALLVHNNYASELKSHLQKFKIRTMGDFNPCDSSILMDPNYEHCSKEERDGFALMHHSDRVKKALAYIHVPVKAAVARYFYNQGWISKSILDESLPTKVTNAINVFNIDEDVAVLLLDREDTTSQL
;
A
#
# COMPACT_ATOMS: atom_id res chain seq x y z
N ARG A 1 -42.43 -1.38 13.47
CA ARG A 1 -41.18 -2.18 13.30
C ARG A 1 -40.02 -1.32 12.74
N ASP A 2 -40.30 -0.13 12.19
CA ASP A 2 -39.30 0.69 11.48
C ASP A 2 -38.41 1.55 12.37
N ALA A 3 -38.89 1.99 13.54
CA ALA A 3 -38.10 2.82 14.47
C ALA A 3 -36.87 2.09 15.02
N ALA A 4 -36.98 0.80 15.35
CA ALA A 4 -35.85 -0.01 15.84
C ALA A 4 -34.78 -0.22 14.75
N ARG A 5 -35.21 -0.43 13.50
CA ARG A 5 -34.31 -0.54 12.34
C ARG A 5 -33.59 0.78 12.07
N LEU A 6 -34.30 1.90 12.14
CA LEU A 6 -33.71 3.24 12.00
C LEU A 6 -32.70 3.55 13.10
N ASN A 7 -32.99 3.18 14.35
CA ASN A 7 -32.07 3.38 15.48
C ASN A 7 -30.80 2.51 15.36
N SER A 8 -30.94 1.26 14.92
CA SER A 8 -29.81 0.37 14.59
C SER A 8 -28.90 0.97 13.49
N ILE A 9 -29.49 1.54 12.44
CA ILE A 9 -28.74 2.17 11.36
C ILE A 9 -28.00 3.42 11.88
N LYS A 10 -28.68 4.26 12.67
CA LYS A 10 -28.05 5.46 13.27
C LYS A 10 -26.88 5.09 14.19
N ALA A 11 -27.02 4.06 15.01
CA ALA A 11 -25.95 3.55 15.88
C ALA A 11 -24.74 3.06 15.05
N SER A 12 -24.98 2.23 14.02
CA SER A 12 -23.92 1.74 13.12
C SER A 12 -23.22 2.88 12.37
N MET A 13 -23.96 3.92 11.96
CA MET A 13 -23.36 5.10 11.33
C MET A 13 -22.48 5.90 12.29
N LEU A 14 -22.92 6.04 13.55
CA LEU A 14 -22.14 6.74 14.58
C LEU A 14 -20.85 6.00 14.91
N GLU A 15 -20.92 4.67 15.07
CA GLU A 15 -19.75 3.80 15.29
C GLU A 15 -18.74 3.91 14.13
N LYS A 16 -19.21 3.85 12.87
CA LYS A 16 -18.34 4.03 11.69
C LYS A 16 -17.66 5.40 11.68
N ARG A 17 -18.39 6.47 12.03
CA ARG A 17 -17.81 7.83 12.13
C ARG A 17 -16.73 7.90 13.20
N GLN A 18 -16.96 7.29 14.36
CA GLN A 18 -15.97 7.21 15.44
C GLN A 18 -14.72 6.44 14.99
N GLN A 19 -14.89 5.29 14.34
CA GLN A 19 -13.76 4.51 13.83
C GLN A 19 -12.94 5.29 12.80
N CYS A 20 -13.59 5.99 11.86
CA CYS A 20 -12.89 6.85 10.90
C CYS A 20 -12.13 7.99 11.60
N ARG A 21 -12.68 8.56 12.67
CA ARG A 21 -12.01 9.61 13.46
C ARG A 21 -10.75 9.08 14.14
N ILE A 22 -10.82 7.91 14.77
CA ILE A 22 -9.67 7.26 15.41
C ILE A 22 -8.57 6.97 14.37
N GLN A 23 -8.93 6.38 13.23
CA GLN A 23 -7.96 6.09 12.15
C GLN A 23 -7.28 7.36 11.59
N ARG A 24 -8.03 8.47 11.49
CA ARG A 24 -7.46 9.77 11.10
C ARG A 24 -6.49 10.29 12.15
N GLN A 25 -6.86 10.25 13.43
CA GLN A 25 -6.01 10.66 14.54
C GLN A 25 -4.71 9.84 14.59
N GLU A 26 -4.78 8.52 14.45
CA GLU A 26 -3.59 7.67 14.38
C GLU A 26 -2.70 7.99 13.18
N THR A 27 -3.28 8.41 12.06
CA THR A 27 -2.52 8.81 10.86
C THR A 27 -1.77 10.11 11.10
N VAL A 28 -2.42 11.11 11.69
CA VAL A 28 -1.78 12.37 12.07
C VAL A 28 -0.72 12.15 13.14
N ALA A 29 -1.00 11.34 14.17
CA ALA A 29 -0.03 11.04 15.22
C ALA A 29 1.24 10.40 14.65
N ARG A 30 1.11 9.48 13.68
CA ARG A 30 2.27 8.86 13.00
C ARG A 30 3.08 9.84 12.17
N PHE A 31 2.45 10.86 11.58
CA PHE A 31 3.17 11.92 10.86
C PHE A 31 4.07 12.74 11.80
N LEU A 32 3.62 12.95 13.04
CA LEU A 32 4.35 13.69 14.07
C LEU A 32 5.39 12.83 14.81
N GLN A 33 5.39 11.51 14.61
CA GLN A 33 6.39 10.63 15.21
C GLN A 33 7.76 10.84 14.55
N PRO A 34 8.86 10.72 15.31
CA PRO A 34 10.19 10.83 14.75
C PRO A 34 10.41 9.75 13.67
N PRO A 35 11.19 10.05 12.62
CA PRO A 35 11.48 9.09 11.58
C PRO A 35 12.17 7.85 12.17
N SER A 36 11.64 6.68 11.84
CA SER A 36 12.22 5.39 12.21
C SER A 36 13.63 5.23 11.65
N LYS A 37 14.53 4.57 12.40
CA LYS A 37 15.89 4.25 11.92
C LYS A 37 15.89 3.34 10.68
N ASN A 38 14.93 2.43 10.57
CA ASN A 38 14.76 1.52 9.41
C ASN A 38 13.83 2.11 8.35
N GLN A 39 14.17 3.29 7.80
CA GLN A 39 13.46 3.82 6.65
C GLN A 39 13.65 2.91 5.44
N GLY A 40 12.55 2.55 4.78
CA GLY A 40 12.60 1.66 3.62
C GLY A 40 11.31 0.92 3.38
N PHE A 41 11.38 0.03 2.41
CA PHE A 41 10.24 -0.75 1.93
C PHE A 41 10.59 -2.23 1.95
N GLN A 42 9.56 -3.06 2.09
CA GLN A 42 9.69 -4.49 1.94
C GLN A 42 8.46 -5.07 1.25
N TYR A 43 8.69 -6.11 0.46
CA TYR A 43 7.61 -6.98 0.02
C TYR A 43 7.31 -8.02 1.09
N ILE A 44 6.04 -8.17 1.42
CA ILE A 44 5.53 -9.26 2.24
C ILE A 44 4.81 -10.23 1.31
N TYR A 45 5.28 -11.47 1.31
CA TYR A 45 4.73 -12.54 0.49
C TYR A 45 3.73 -13.37 1.31
N ILE A 46 2.53 -13.53 0.77
CA ILE A 46 1.43 -14.23 1.43
C ILE A 46 0.93 -15.35 0.52
N PRO A 47 0.75 -16.57 1.05
CA PRO A 47 0.14 -17.66 0.29
C PRO A 47 -1.32 -17.36 -0.03
N THR A 48 -1.74 -17.70 -1.24
CA THR A 48 -3.13 -17.60 -1.69
C THR A 48 -3.57 -18.88 -2.35
N LYS A 49 -4.82 -19.29 -2.09
CA LYS A 49 -5.42 -20.49 -2.68
C LYS A 49 -5.79 -20.31 -4.14
N ALA A 50 -6.13 -19.09 -4.53
CA ALA A 50 -6.54 -18.74 -5.87
C ALA A 50 -6.18 -17.29 -6.16
N ARG A 51 -5.80 -17.04 -7.41
CA ARG A 51 -5.62 -15.69 -7.92
C ARG A 51 -6.98 -15.01 -8.02
N VAL A 52 -7.07 -13.80 -7.49
CA VAL A 52 -8.26 -12.95 -7.60
C VAL A 52 -7.87 -11.58 -8.17
N PRO A 53 -8.81 -10.84 -8.78
CA PRO A 53 -8.54 -9.47 -9.19
C PRO A 53 -8.07 -8.62 -8.01
N VAL A 54 -7.12 -7.71 -8.25
CA VAL A 54 -6.52 -6.86 -7.20
C VAL A 54 -7.58 -6.08 -6.41
N GLY A 55 -8.63 -5.61 -7.08
CA GLY A 55 -9.76 -4.94 -6.40
C GLY A 55 -10.44 -5.85 -5.36
N GLN A 56 -10.72 -7.10 -5.72
CA GLN A 56 -11.31 -8.08 -4.78
C GLN A 56 -10.34 -8.43 -3.65
N LEU A 57 -9.04 -8.54 -3.94
CA LEU A 57 -8.02 -8.76 -2.92
C LEU A 57 -8.00 -7.62 -1.91
N ARG A 58 -8.06 -6.36 -2.37
CA ARG A 58 -8.16 -5.19 -1.47
C ARG A 58 -9.44 -5.22 -0.63
N SER A 59 -10.56 -5.65 -1.19
CA SER A 59 -11.80 -5.83 -0.42
C SER A 59 -11.65 -6.89 0.68
N ARG A 60 -10.99 -8.02 0.38
CA ARG A 60 -10.73 -9.08 1.37
C ARG A 60 -9.74 -8.64 2.45
N LEU A 61 -8.67 -7.92 2.08
CA LEU A 61 -7.74 -7.34 3.05
C LEU A 61 -8.46 -6.36 4.00
N ARG A 62 -9.37 -5.54 3.47
CA ARG A 62 -10.19 -4.65 4.28
C ARG A 62 -11.14 -5.40 5.23
N GLN A 63 -11.68 -6.54 4.80
CA GLN A 63 -12.50 -7.41 5.68
C GLN A 63 -11.69 -8.01 6.83
N LEU A 64 -10.37 -8.18 6.64
CA LEU A 64 -9.43 -8.57 7.69
C LEU A 64 -8.91 -7.36 8.50
N ASP A 65 -9.56 -6.20 8.39
CA ASP A 65 -9.16 -4.95 9.06
C ASP A 65 -7.72 -4.49 8.74
N ILE A 66 -7.23 -4.85 7.55
CA ILE A 66 -5.93 -4.38 7.05
C ILE A 66 -6.12 -3.03 6.36
N ASN A 67 -5.26 -2.07 6.72
CA ASN A 67 -5.30 -0.73 6.15
C ASN A 67 -4.72 -0.71 4.73
N ASN A 68 -5.61 -0.77 3.74
CA ASN A 68 -5.25 -0.68 2.33
C ASN A 68 -4.46 0.59 1.98
N GLY A 69 -4.67 1.72 2.67
CA GLY A 69 -3.92 2.96 2.37
C GLY A 69 -2.42 2.85 2.65
N ARG A 70 -2.00 1.89 3.47
CA ARG A 70 -0.59 1.64 3.80
C ARG A 70 0.08 0.63 2.87
N ILE A 71 -0.67 0.00 1.96
CA ILE A 71 -0.15 -0.94 0.97
C ILE A 71 0.09 -0.18 -0.34
N LEU A 72 1.36 -0.06 -0.71
CA LEU A 72 1.85 0.73 -1.83
C LEU A 72 1.62 0.04 -3.17
N ASP A 73 1.81 -1.28 -3.21
CA ASP A 73 1.63 -2.09 -4.41
C ASP A 73 1.11 -3.49 -4.04
N ILE A 74 0.37 -4.09 -4.97
CA ILE A 74 -0.13 -5.46 -4.88
C ILE A 74 0.04 -6.12 -6.25
N HIS A 75 0.82 -7.20 -6.29
CA HIS A 75 0.94 -8.01 -7.50
C HIS A 75 1.11 -9.49 -7.17
N TYR A 76 1.05 -10.32 -8.21
CA TYR A 76 1.18 -11.78 -8.14
C TYR A 76 2.51 -12.20 -8.78
N PRO A 77 3.55 -12.52 -8.00
CA PRO A 77 4.80 -13.05 -8.55
C PRO A 77 4.62 -14.46 -9.12
N THR A 78 3.82 -15.30 -8.45
CA THR A 78 3.44 -16.66 -8.90
C THR A 78 1.94 -16.91 -8.67
N ARG A 79 1.43 -18.07 -9.10
CA ARG A 79 0.01 -18.44 -9.07
C ARG A 79 -0.59 -18.42 -7.65
N ASN A 80 0.19 -18.83 -6.66
CA ASN A 80 -0.26 -19.07 -5.29
C ASN A 80 0.33 -18.08 -4.28
N VAL A 81 0.95 -16.99 -4.73
CA VAL A 81 1.59 -16.00 -3.84
C VAL A 81 1.15 -14.60 -4.24
N VAL A 82 0.83 -13.80 -3.24
CA VAL A 82 0.60 -12.36 -3.35
C VAL A 82 1.80 -11.65 -2.75
N ALA A 83 2.30 -10.65 -3.45
CA ALA A 83 3.29 -9.70 -2.95
C ALA A 83 2.58 -8.40 -2.55
N LEU A 84 2.78 -7.97 -1.31
CA LEU A 84 2.32 -6.68 -0.80
C LEU A 84 3.53 -5.78 -0.51
N LEU A 85 3.62 -4.63 -1.17
CA LEU A 85 4.66 -3.65 -0.87
C LEU A 85 4.20 -2.74 0.27
N VAL A 86 5.00 -2.66 1.33
CA VAL A 86 4.71 -1.81 2.49
C VAL A 86 5.95 -1.07 2.99
N HIS A 87 5.74 0.02 3.71
CA HIS A 87 6.81 0.66 4.46
C HIS A 87 7.24 -0.22 5.65
N ASN A 88 8.52 -0.22 5.98
CA ASN A 88 9.08 -1.04 7.06
C ASN A 88 8.39 -0.84 8.41
N ASN A 89 8.01 0.39 8.74
CA ASN A 89 7.28 0.71 9.98
C ASN A 89 5.92 0.00 10.09
N TYR A 90 5.31 -0.34 8.96
CA TYR A 90 4.03 -1.05 8.94
C TYR A 90 4.19 -2.57 8.85
N ALA A 91 5.37 -3.06 8.46
CA ALA A 91 5.54 -4.48 8.17
C ALA A 91 5.38 -5.39 9.40
N SER A 92 5.87 -4.98 10.57
CA SER A 92 5.71 -5.73 11.83
C SER A 92 4.24 -5.78 12.27
N GLU A 93 3.53 -4.66 12.14
CA GLU A 93 2.09 -4.54 12.41
C GLU A 93 1.29 -5.46 11.47
N LEU A 94 1.58 -5.40 10.16
CA LEU A 94 0.92 -6.24 9.15
C LEU A 94 1.19 -7.74 9.37
N LYS A 95 2.44 -8.13 9.64
CA LYS A 95 2.79 -9.53 9.95
C LYS A 95 2.05 -10.03 11.19
N SER A 96 2.04 -9.23 12.26
CA SER A 96 1.29 -9.54 13.48
C SER A 96 -0.21 -9.69 13.22
N HIS A 97 -0.77 -8.81 12.38
CA HIS A 97 -2.18 -8.86 12.02
C HIS A 97 -2.51 -10.14 11.23
N LEU A 98 -1.72 -10.48 10.21
CA LEU A 98 -1.87 -11.70 9.43
C LEU A 98 -1.76 -12.96 10.31
N GLN A 99 -0.85 -12.95 11.28
CA GLN A 99 -0.67 -14.04 12.22
C GLN A 99 -1.90 -14.28 13.11
N LYS A 100 -2.64 -13.23 13.50
CA LYS A 100 -3.91 -13.37 14.23
C LYS A 100 -4.91 -14.26 13.48
N PHE A 101 -4.89 -14.22 12.15
CA PHE A 101 -5.73 -15.05 11.28
C PHE A 101 -5.05 -16.35 10.83
N LYS A 102 -3.94 -16.74 11.46
CA LYS A 102 -3.13 -17.94 11.13
C LYS A 102 -2.56 -17.92 9.69
N ILE A 103 -2.43 -16.75 9.09
CA ILE A 103 -1.82 -16.58 7.78
C ILE A 103 -0.30 -16.46 7.98
N ARG A 104 0.44 -17.46 7.48
CA ARG A 104 1.92 -17.47 7.54
C ARG A 104 2.50 -16.68 6.38
N THR A 105 3.35 -15.71 6.65
CA THR A 105 4.11 -14.98 5.62
C THR A 105 5.32 -15.79 5.16
N MET A 106 5.67 -15.73 3.88
CA MET A 106 6.84 -16.40 3.31
C MET A 106 8.07 -15.49 3.42
N GLY A 107 8.97 -15.80 4.36
CA GLY A 107 10.20 -15.02 4.59
C GLY A 107 11.26 -15.22 3.52
N ASP A 108 11.41 -16.45 3.03
CA ASP A 108 12.51 -16.85 2.13
C ASP A 108 12.13 -16.81 0.65
N PHE A 109 11.00 -16.19 0.31
CA PHE A 109 10.51 -16.15 -1.06
C PHE A 109 11.32 -15.14 -1.88
N ASN A 110 12.08 -15.65 -2.87
CA ASN A 110 12.80 -14.83 -3.83
C ASN A 110 12.01 -14.75 -5.15
N PRO A 111 11.48 -13.57 -5.55
CA PRO A 111 10.69 -13.42 -6.77
C PRO A 111 11.47 -13.65 -8.09
N CYS A 112 12.80 -13.67 -8.02
CA CYS A 112 13.69 -13.84 -9.18
C CYS A 112 14.28 -15.25 -9.29
N ASP A 113 13.79 -16.21 -8.50
CA ASP A 113 14.26 -17.60 -8.56
C ASP A 113 13.64 -18.36 -9.75
N SER A 114 14.46 -19.13 -10.47
CA SER A 114 14.09 -20.05 -11.55
C SER A 114 12.87 -20.92 -11.24
N SER A 115 12.67 -21.30 -9.99
CA SER A 115 11.55 -22.15 -9.52
C SER A 115 10.17 -21.50 -9.71
N ILE A 116 10.11 -20.17 -9.87
CA ILE A 116 8.86 -19.42 -10.02
C ILE A 116 8.27 -19.55 -11.43
N LEU A 117 9.11 -19.70 -12.45
CA LEU A 117 8.64 -19.97 -13.80
C LEU A 117 8.18 -21.43 -13.90
N MET A 118 6.87 -21.63 -13.86
CA MET A 118 6.23 -22.94 -14.05
C MET A 118 5.60 -23.08 -15.44
N ASP A 119 6.09 -22.33 -16.42
CA ASP A 119 5.60 -22.40 -17.79
C ASP A 119 6.42 -23.48 -18.54
N PRO A 120 5.76 -24.50 -19.14
CA PRO A 120 6.43 -25.57 -19.90
C PRO A 120 7.37 -25.06 -21.00
N ASN A 121 7.13 -23.86 -21.53
CA ASN A 121 7.99 -23.27 -22.55
C ASN A 121 9.45 -23.05 -22.09
N TYR A 122 9.71 -22.99 -20.78
CA TYR A 122 11.05 -22.82 -20.20
C TYR A 122 11.63 -24.11 -19.61
N GLU A 123 10.99 -25.26 -19.84
CA GLU A 123 11.46 -26.54 -19.31
C GLU A 123 12.82 -26.95 -19.88
N HIS A 124 13.12 -26.51 -21.11
CA HIS A 124 14.39 -26.76 -21.79
C HIS A 124 15.49 -25.74 -21.49
N CYS A 125 15.17 -24.62 -20.81
CA CYS A 125 16.13 -23.58 -20.51
C CYS A 125 17.05 -23.96 -19.33
N SER A 126 18.28 -23.46 -19.34
CA SER A 126 19.18 -23.61 -18.20
C SER A 126 18.64 -22.86 -16.97
N LYS A 127 19.17 -23.18 -15.79
CA LYS A 127 18.77 -22.48 -14.56
C LYS A 127 19.06 -20.98 -14.64
N GLU A 128 20.23 -20.63 -15.16
CA GLU A 128 20.71 -19.26 -15.31
C GLU A 128 19.84 -18.46 -16.28
N GLU A 129 19.43 -19.06 -17.40
CA GLU A 129 18.50 -18.45 -18.35
C GLU A 129 17.13 -18.20 -17.69
N ARG A 130 16.64 -19.17 -16.91
CA ARG A 130 15.38 -19.05 -16.16
C ARG A 130 15.44 -17.97 -15.09
N ASP A 131 16.54 -17.84 -14.37
CA ASP A 131 16.76 -16.76 -13.41
C ASP A 131 16.73 -15.38 -14.13
N GLY A 132 17.32 -15.30 -15.32
CA GLY A 132 17.25 -14.11 -16.18
C GLY A 132 15.81 -13.75 -16.58
N PHE A 133 15.03 -14.73 -17.03
CA PHE A 133 13.60 -14.51 -17.36
C PHE A 133 12.77 -14.15 -16.11
N ALA A 134 13.05 -14.75 -14.96
CA ALA A 134 12.38 -14.44 -13.69
C ALA A 134 12.60 -12.98 -13.30
N LEU A 135 13.86 -12.53 -13.38
CA LEU A 135 14.24 -11.15 -13.14
C LEU A 135 13.53 -10.21 -14.13
N MET A 136 13.56 -10.52 -15.43
CA MET A 136 12.88 -9.72 -16.46
C MET A 136 11.39 -9.53 -16.14
N HIS A 137 10.67 -10.63 -15.86
CA HIS A 137 9.25 -10.55 -15.51
C HIS A 137 9.01 -9.83 -14.20
N HIS A 138 9.90 -9.96 -13.21
CA HIS A 138 9.80 -9.23 -11.96
C HIS A 138 10.00 -7.73 -12.18
N SER A 139 11.03 -7.34 -12.96
CA SER A 139 11.29 -5.97 -13.37
C SER A 139 10.05 -5.34 -14.03
N ASP A 140 9.37 -6.04 -14.93
CA ASP A 140 8.17 -5.50 -15.59
C ASP A 140 7.01 -5.29 -14.63
N ARG A 141 6.81 -6.19 -13.65
CA ARG A 141 5.80 -6.01 -12.59
C ARG A 141 6.12 -4.79 -11.72
N VAL A 142 7.38 -4.63 -11.34
CA VAL A 142 7.88 -3.53 -10.50
C VAL A 142 7.81 -2.19 -11.24
N LYS A 143 8.14 -2.15 -12.54
CA LYS A 143 7.92 -0.97 -13.40
C LYS A 143 6.44 -0.58 -13.44
N LYS A 144 5.55 -1.56 -13.62
CA LYS A 144 4.11 -1.33 -13.60
C LYS A 144 3.65 -0.79 -12.24
N ALA A 145 4.18 -1.31 -11.13
CA ALA A 145 3.89 -0.80 -9.80
C ALA A 145 4.25 0.69 -9.67
N LEU A 146 5.42 1.12 -10.15
CA LEU A 146 5.84 2.52 -10.13
C LEU A 146 4.88 3.46 -10.87
N ALA A 147 4.17 2.98 -11.89
CA ALA A 147 3.18 3.79 -12.60
C ALA A 147 1.97 4.16 -11.72
N TYR A 148 1.60 3.29 -10.77
CA TYR A 148 0.41 3.47 -9.92
C TYR A 148 0.73 3.95 -8.49
N ILE A 149 1.99 3.84 -8.05
CA ILE A 149 2.40 4.33 -6.72
C ILE A 149 2.24 5.85 -6.65
N HIS A 150 1.67 6.32 -5.53
CA HIS A 150 1.42 7.73 -5.28
C HIS A 150 2.71 8.57 -5.31
N VAL A 151 2.64 9.73 -5.97
CA VAL A 151 3.79 10.59 -6.33
C VAL A 151 4.78 10.88 -5.19
N PRO A 152 4.35 11.27 -3.96
CA PRO A 152 5.27 11.62 -2.87
C PRO A 152 6.16 10.46 -2.43
N VAL A 153 5.70 9.21 -2.56
CA VAL A 153 6.42 8.01 -2.12
C VAL A 153 7.14 7.33 -3.29
N LYS A 154 6.74 7.64 -4.53
CA LYS A 154 7.24 7.02 -5.77
C LYS A 154 8.77 7.11 -5.90
N ALA A 155 9.36 8.29 -5.69
CA ALA A 155 10.81 8.47 -5.79
C ALA A 155 11.58 7.61 -4.77
N ALA A 156 11.07 7.46 -3.55
CA ALA A 156 11.70 6.64 -2.53
C ALA A 156 11.61 5.15 -2.87
N VAL A 157 10.46 4.69 -3.38
CA VAL A 157 10.27 3.31 -3.81
C VAL A 157 11.12 2.99 -5.05
N ALA A 158 11.23 3.90 -6.00
CA ALA A 158 12.07 3.70 -7.17
C ALA A 158 13.55 3.55 -6.80
N ARG A 159 14.06 4.38 -5.87
CA ARG A 159 15.41 4.20 -5.31
C ARG A 159 15.59 2.82 -4.66
N TYR A 160 14.58 2.36 -3.91
CA TYR A 160 14.60 1.01 -3.33
C TYR A 160 14.68 -0.07 -4.42
N PHE A 161 13.85 0.00 -5.46
CA PHE A 161 13.87 -0.96 -6.57
C PHE A 161 15.20 -0.94 -7.35
N TYR A 162 15.81 0.23 -7.52
CA TYR A 162 17.12 0.36 -8.14
C TYR A 162 18.22 -0.32 -7.29
N ASN A 163 18.20 -0.10 -5.97
CA ASN A 163 19.15 -0.74 -5.06
C ASN A 163 19.00 -2.27 -5.00
N GLN A 164 17.80 -2.79 -5.28
CA GLN A 164 17.57 -4.23 -5.41
C GLN A 164 17.97 -4.79 -6.79
N GLY A 165 18.38 -3.94 -7.74
CA GLY A 165 18.71 -4.35 -9.11
C GLY A 165 17.50 -4.71 -9.97
N TRP A 166 16.27 -4.34 -9.57
CA TRP A 166 15.05 -4.68 -10.31
C TRP A 166 14.73 -3.70 -11.44
N ILE A 167 15.27 -2.48 -11.38
CA ILE A 167 15.09 -1.46 -12.42
C ILE A 167 16.43 -0.87 -12.83
N SER A 168 16.52 -0.40 -14.07
CA SER A 168 17.67 0.35 -14.58
C SER A 168 17.68 1.79 -14.08
N LYS A 169 18.84 2.45 -14.21
CA LYS A 169 19.00 3.86 -13.86
C LYS A 169 18.09 4.78 -14.69
N SER A 170 17.85 4.47 -15.96
CA SER A 170 16.94 5.24 -16.82
C SER A 170 15.52 5.34 -16.24
N ILE A 171 14.98 4.21 -15.78
CA ILE A 171 13.64 4.13 -15.19
C ILE A 171 13.60 4.84 -13.83
N LEU A 172 14.69 4.78 -13.07
CA LEU A 172 14.83 5.56 -11.85
C LEU A 172 14.73 7.05 -12.17
N ASP A 173 15.50 7.55 -13.14
CA ASP A 173 15.55 8.97 -13.49
C ASP A 173 14.18 9.47 -14.00
N GLU A 174 13.44 8.67 -14.77
CA GLU A 174 12.05 8.97 -15.19
C GLU A 174 11.06 9.04 -14.01
N SER A 175 11.29 8.29 -12.95
CA SER A 175 10.41 8.24 -11.78
C SER A 175 10.66 9.36 -10.78
N LEU A 176 11.80 10.05 -10.89
CA LEU A 176 12.13 11.19 -10.06
C LEU A 176 11.32 12.40 -10.56
N PRO A 177 10.79 13.24 -9.66
CA PRO A 177 10.19 14.49 -10.08
C PRO A 177 11.24 15.31 -10.83
N THR A 178 11.00 15.57 -12.12
CA THR A 178 11.78 16.52 -12.90
C THR A 178 11.78 17.81 -12.10
N LYS A 179 12.96 18.34 -11.77
CA LYS A 179 13.08 19.65 -11.14
C LYS A 179 12.58 20.71 -12.12
N VAL A 180 11.28 20.86 -12.26
CA VAL A 180 10.68 22.12 -12.69
C VAL A 180 10.69 22.97 -11.44
N THR A 181 11.63 23.91 -11.40
CA THR A 181 11.73 24.94 -10.37
C THR A 181 10.52 25.86 -10.47
N ASN A 182 9.32 25.37 -10.12
CA ASN A 182 8.20 26.23 -9.81
C ASN A 182 8.20 26.41 -8.30
N ALA A 183 9.04 27.35 -7.86
CA ALA A 183 8.98 27.93 -6.53
C ALA A 183 7.69 28.76 -6.39
N ILE A 184 6.52 28.15 -6.48
CA ILE A 184 5.21 28.64 -6.01
C ILE A 184 4.34 27.37 -5.88
N ASN A 185 3.95 27.05 -4.64
CA ASN A 185 2.88 26.13 -4.18
C ASN A 185 3.33 25.25 -3.01
N VAL A 186 3.92 25.88 -1.98
CA VAL A 186 4.15 25.27 -0.66
C VAL A 186 2.93 25.44 0.27
N PHE A 187 1.85 26.09 -0.18
CA PHE A 187 0.63 26.23 0.61
C PHE A 187 -0.62 26.05 -0.27
N ASN A 188 -0.92 24.81 -0.66
CA ASN A 188 -2.33 24.45 -0.82
C ASN A 188 -2.87 24.17 0.59
N ILE A 189 -3.31 25.25 1.24
CA ILE A 189 -4.22 25.15 2.38
C ILE A 189 -5.51 24.60 1.78
N ASP A 190 -5.86 23.37 2.14
CA ASP A 190 -7.12 22.77 1.72
C ASP A 190 -8.28 23.70 2.05
N GLU A 191 -9.08 23.98 1.03
CA GLU A 191 -10.32 24.75 1.02
C GLU A 191 -11.46 24.08 1.85
N ASP A 192 -11.10 23.13 2.73
CA ASP A 192 -12.01 22.38 3.62
C ASP A 192 -12.08 22.97 5.04
N VAL A 193 -11.25 23.97 5.38
CA VAL A 193 -11.35 24.68 6.67
C VAL A 193 -12.48 25.73 6.65
N ALA A 194 -12.92 26.19 5.47
CA ALA A 194 -14.01 27.15 5.34
C ALA A 194 -15.37 26.59 5.77
N VAL A 195 -15.57 25.28 5.67
CA VAL A 195 -16.85 24.64 6.07
C VAL A 195 -16.96 24.49 7.60
N LEU A 196 -15.85 24.53 8.34
CA LEU A 196 -15.87 24.39 9.80
C LEU A 196 -16.03 25.72 10.56
N LEU A 197 -16.00 26.86 9.86
CA LEU A 197 -16.16 28.19 10.48
C LEU A 197 -17.57 28.78 10.30
N LEU A 198 -18.44 28.16 9.48
CA LEU A 198 -19.82 28.62 9.28
C LEU A 198 -20.83 28.04 10.29
N ASP A 199 -20.45 27.04 11.08
CA ASP A 199 -21.34 26.41 12.08
C ASP A 199 -21.17 26.98 13.51
N ARG A 200 -20.46 28.10 13.68
CA ARG A 200 -20.10 28.65 15.01
C ARG A 200 -20.68 30.02 15.37
N GLU A 201 -21.53 30.62 14.54
CA GLU A 201 -22.07 31.97 14.81
C GLU A 201 -23.53 32.06 15.28
N ASP A 202 -24.21 30.95 15.60
CA ASP A 202 -25.66 30.99 15.93
C ASP A 202 -26.06 30.58 17.36
N THR A 203 -25.20 30.80 18.36
CA THR A 203 -25.64 30.73 19.78
C THR A 203 -24.92 31.71 20.69
N THR A 204 -25.14 33.01 20.52
CA THR A 204 -25.00 33.99 21.63
C THR A 204 -25.81 35.24 21.32
N SER A 205 -27.11 35.21 21.61
CA SER A 205 -27.94 36.41 21.84
C SER A 205 -29.26 36.00 22.49
N GLN A 206 -29.22 35.61 23.76
CA GLN A 206 -30.34 35.76 24.72
C GLN A 206 -29.76 35.89 26.13
N LEU A 207 -29.48 37.13 26.52
CA LEU A 207 -29.65 37.67 27.86
C LEU A 207 -30.04 39.14 27.70
#